data_AF-A0A182GQL2-F1
#
_entry.id   AF-A0A182GQL2-F1
#
_cell.length_a   1.000
_cell.length_b   1.000
_cell.length_c   1.000
_cell.angle_alpha   90.00
_cell.angle_beta   90.00
_cell.angle_gamma   90.00
#
_symmetry.space_group_name_H-M   'P 1'
#
loop_
_entity.id
_entity.type
_entity.pdbx_description
1 polymer ?
#
loop_
_entity_poly.entity_id
_entity_poly.type
_entity_poly.pdbx_seq_one_letter_code
_entity_poly.pdbx_strand_id
1 'polypeptide(L)'
;MGACAAEDGATGQQEHQPPEEQQQPQSMANGEKRRRRRSDLVRPNPFNFEGTPFTEDREPWSCVRDCVMIDFQIARYSPPVLNTTTTRAFRTVYLDRLAKLYYEFLLAELEWFQIDVDEVFPGDHFRDSCEEYKLAGLIDSILFRHLTLLPVDLVASCKECPVPVSFENLMENSISDLGIKAWDSCENYRFMMTDLLSDLIDTYIL
;
A
#
# COMPACT_ATOMS: atom_id res chain seq x y z
N MET A 1 -59.38 -63.58 -16.69
CA MET A 1 -58.54 -63.65 -15.47
C MET A 1 -57.33 -64.51 -15.80
N GLY A 2 -56.14 -63.89 -15.82
CA GLY A 2 -54.81 -64.52 -15.85
C GLY A 2 -54.52 -65.62 -16.88
N ALA A 3 -53.70 -65.33 -17.89
CA ALA A 3 -52.76 -66.29 -18.50
C ALA A 3 -51.83 -65.58 -19.51
N CYS A 4 -50.55 -65.94 -19.45
CA CYS A 4 -49.51 -65.65 -20.45
C CYS A 4 -49.70 -66.47 -21.75
N ALA A 5 -49.30 -65.91 -22.89
CA ALA A 5 -48.76 -66.57 -24.10
C ALA A 5 -48.22 -65.45 -25.03
N ALA A 6 -46.91 -65.40 -25.33
CA ALA A 6 -46.19 -66.09 -26.42
C ALA A 6 -46.68 -65.66 -27.83
N GLU A 7 -45.93 -64.74 -28.46
CA GLU A 7 -45.12 -64.93 -29.69
C GLU A 7 -45.97 -64.89 -30.99
N ASP A 8 -45.76 -63.92 -31.88
CA ASP A 8 -44.78 -64.02 -32.98
C ASP A 8 -44.93 -62.92 -34.06
N GLY A 9 -43.81 -62.54 -34.67
CA GLY A 9 -43.75 -62.18 -36.09
C GLY A 9 -43.77 -60.70 -36.49
N ALA A 10 -42.59 -60.15 -36.82
CA ALA A 10 -42.20 -59.78 -38.20
C ALA A 10 -41.15 -58.63 -38.26
N THR A 11 -39.88 -59.06 -38.29
CA THR A 11 -38.81 -58.65 -39.22
C THR A 11 -38.67 -57.18 -39.68
N GLY A 12 -37.54 -56.55 -39.34
CA GLY A 12 -37.03 -55.37 -40.05
C GLY A 12 -35.73 -54.78 -39.49
N GLN A 13 -34.59 -55.27 -40.02
CA GLN A 13 -33.28 -54.60 -40.13
C GLN A 13 -32.50 -54.25 -38.83
N GLN A 14 -31.48 -55.08 -38.55
CA GLN A 14 -30.35 -54.74 -37.68
C GLN A 14 -29.32 -53.91 -38.48
N GLU A 15 -29.21 -52.61 -38.16
CA GLU A 15 -27.96 -51.86 -38.36
C GLU A 15 -27.18 -51.87 -37.04
N HIS A 16 -25.92 -52.30 -37.14
CA HIS A 16 -25.00 -52.39 -36.02
C HIS A 16 -24.35 -51.01 -35.80
N GLN A 17 -24.80 -50.28 -34.78
CA GLN A 17 -24.22 -49.01 -34.36
C GLN A 17 -23.36 -49.23 -33.10
N PRO A 18 -22.09 -48.75 -33.06
CA PRO A 18 -21.22 -48.93 -31.90
C PRO A 18 -21.71 -48.08 -30.71
N PRO A 19 -21.39 -48.47 -29.46
CA PRO A 19 -21.89 -47.78 -28.27
C PRO A 19 -21.39 -46.33 -28.19
N GLU A 20 -22.32 -45.45 -27.86
CA GLU A 20 -22.10 -44.02 -27.64
C GLU A 20 -21.02 -43.76 -26.59
N GLU A 21 -19.94 -43.13 -27.04
CA GLU A 21 -18.92 -42.55 -26.19
C GLU A 21 -19.54 -41.37 -25.44
N GLN A 22 -19.63 -41.48 -24.11
CA GLN A 22 -20.11 -40.42 -23.24
C GLN A 22 -19.30 -39.15 -23.51
N GLN A 23 -19.94 -38.16 -24.13
CA GLN A 23 -19.37 -36.82 -24.34
C GLN A 23 -19.14 -36.17 -22.97
N GLN A 24 -17.90 -36.28 -22.48
CA GLN A 24 -17.38 -35.34 -21.49
C GLN A 24 -17.44 -33.93 -22.08
N PRO A 25 -17.89 -32.92 -21.32
CA PRO A 25 -17.88 -31.54 -21.80
C PRO A 25 -16.45 -31.16 -22.19
N GLN A 26 -16.30 -30.71 -23.44
CA GLN A 26 -15.06 -30.22 -24.00
C GLN A 26 -14.39 -29.27 -23.02
N SER A 27 -13.19 -29.62 -22.57
CA SER A 27 -12.35 -28.70 -21.81
C SER A 27 -12.03 -27.51 -22.71
N MET A 28 -12.71 -26.39 -22.49
CA MET A 28 -12.32 -25.13 -23.11
C MET A 28 -10.92 -24.81 -22.62
N ALA A 29 -9.96 -24.80 -23.55
CA ALA A 29 -8.59 -24.38 -23.31
C ALA A 29 -8.59 -22.91 -22.87
N ASN A 30 -8.75 -22.69 -21.57
CA ASN A 30 -8.75 -21.36 -20.97
C ASN A 30 -7.29 -20.93 -20.79
N GLY A 31 -6.68 -20.56 -21.91
CA GLY A 31 -5.25 -20.26 -22.00
C GLY A 31 -4.94 -19.15 -22.99
N GLU A 32 -5.93 -18.35 -23.42
CA GLU A 32 -5.63 -17.06 -24.01
C GLU A 32 -5.13 -16.16 -22.89
N LYS A 33 -3.81 -16.16 -22.70
CA LYS A 33 -3.08 -15.12 -21.99
C LYS A 33 -3.63 -13.80 -22.49
N ARG A 34 -4.46 -13.16 -21.67
CA ARG A 34 -4.95 -11.79 -21.84
C ARG A 34 -3.71 -10.91 -21.85
N ARG A 35 -3.06 -10.84 -23.01
CA ARG A 35 -1.88 -10.02 -23.25
C ARG A 35 -2.44 -8.61 -23.22
N ARG A 36 -2.47 -8.02 -22.02
CA ARG A 36 -2.81 -6.61 -21.83
C ARG A 36 -2.00 -5.88 -22.89
N ARG A 37 -2.68 -5.30 -23.89
CA ARG A 37 -2.02 -4.42 -24.84
C ARG A 37 -1.32 -3.40 -23.97
N ARG A 38 0.01 -3.34 -24.08
CA ARG A 38 0.79 -2.27 -23.47
C ARG A 38 0.13 -1.00 -23.99
N SER A 39 -0.45 -0.20 -23.10
CA SER A 39 -1.10 1.05 -23.50
C SER A 39 -0.13 1.81 -24.41
N ASP A 40 -0.62 2.29 -25.55
CA ASP A 40 0.19 3.06 -26.51
C ASP A 40 0.65 4.42 -25.91
N LEU A 41 0.18 4.73 -24.70
CA LEU A 41 0.76 5.72 -23.79
C LEU A 41 2.23 5.38 -23.51
N VAL A 42 3.13 6.10 -24.18
CA VAL A 42 4.53 6.25 -23.77
C VAL A 42 4.49 6.72 -22.32
N ARG A 43 4.88 5.85 -21.38
CA ARG A 43 5.03 6.27 -19.99
C ARG A 43 6.09 7.36 -19.97
N PRO A 44 5.79 8.57 -19.49
CA PRO A 44 6.83 9.51 -19.14
C PRO A 44 7.81 8.78 -18.22
N ASN A 45 9.09 9.12 -18.35
CA ASN A 45 9.99 8.82 -17.25
C ASN A 45 9.34 9.44 -15.98
N PRO A 46 9.02 8.66 -14.93
CA PRO A 46 8.41 9.20 -13.72
C PRO A 46 9.33 10.19 -12.98
N PHE A 47 10.57 10.31 -13.43
CA PHE A 47 11.55 11.29 -12.98
C PHE A 47 11.74 12.46 -13.98
N ASN A 48 10.99 12.50 -15.08
CA ASN A 48 10.97 13.62 -16.00
C ASN A 48 9.75 14.49 -15.71
N PHE A 49 9.98 15.59 -14.99
CA PHE A 49 8.92 16.51 -14.57
C PHE A 49 8.58 17.55 -15.65
N GLU A 50 9.34 17.63 -16.74
CA GLU A 50 9.11 18.57 -17.85
C GLU A 50 7.70 18.40 -18.46
N GLY A 51 6.92 19.49 -18.51
CA GLY A 51 5.58 19.50 -19.11
C GLY A 51 4.46 18.91 -18.24
N THR A 52 4.74 18.57 -16.98
CA THR A 52 3.68 18.27 -16.02
C THR A 52 2.95 19.58 -15.64
N PRO A 53 1.64 19.55 -15.31
CA PRO A 53 0.89 20.76 -14.90
C PRO A 53 1.47 21.47 -13.66
N PHE A 54 2.46 20.86 -13.02
CA PHE A 54 3.23 21.39 -11.89
C PHE A 54 4.41 22.27 -12.29
N THR A 55 4.66 22.50 -13.59
CA THR A 55 5.90 23.14 -14.05
C THR A 55 5.85 24.62 -14.40
N GLU A 56 4.69 25.20 -14.71
CA GLU A 56 4.68 26.51 -15.36
C GLU A 56 4.19 27.68 -14.48
N ASP A 57 3.29 27.49 -13.49
CA ASP A 57 2.55 28.64 -12.93
C ASP A 57 2.43 28.76 -11.38
N ARG A 58 3.25 28.07 -10.58
CA ARG A 58 3.15 28.16 -9.10
C ARG A 58 4.45 28.61 -8.41
N GLU A 59 4.27 29.29 -7.27
CA GLU A 59 5.32 29.77 -6.35
C GLU A 59 6.48 28.76 -6.22
N PRO A 60 7.76 29.18 -6.16
CA PRO A 60 8.94 28.31 -6.24
C PRO A 60 8.94 27.05 -5.34
N TRP A 61 8.16 27.07 -4.25
CA TRP A 61 8.00 26.01 -3.27
C TRP A 61 6.97 24.94 -3.65
N SER A 62 6.24 25.09 -4.75
CA SER A 62 5.13 24.19 -5.15
C SER A 62 5.56 22.99 -5.97
N CYS A 63 6.81 22.96 -6.43
CA CYS A 63 7.38 21.89 -7.23
C CYS A 63 8.63 21.40 -6.51
N VAL A 64 8.54 20.24 -5.85
CA VAL A 64 9.70 19.61 -5.22
C VAL A 64 10.58 18.99 -6.32
N ARG A 65 11.31 19.83 -7.05
CA ARG A 65 12.18 19.41 -8.18
C ARG A 65 13.48 18.74 -7.71
N ASP A 66 13.86 19.00 -6.46
CA ASP A 66 15.18 18.66 -5.94
C ASP A 66 15.16 17.48 -4.94
N CYS A 67 14.10 16.66 -4.93
CA CYS A 67 14.02 15.49 -4.04
C CYS A 67 13.74 14.20 -4.82
N VAL A 68 14.48 13.15 -4.49
CA VAL A 68 14.27 11.80 -5.02
C VAL A 68 13.85 10.90 -3.86
N MET A 69 12.72 10.22 -4.01
CA MET A 69 12.32 9.16 -3.08
C MET A 69 13.18 7.92 -3.34
N ILE A 70 13.83 7.44 -2.29
CA ILE A 70 14.64 6.22 -2.27
C ILE A 70 14.06 5.23 -1.25
N ASP A 71 14.55 3.99 -1.27
CA ASP A 71 14.20 2.93 -0.30
C ASP A 71 12.70 2.58 -0.22
N PHE A 72 12.18 1.96 -1.29
CA PHE A 72 10.80 1.47 -1.39
C PHE A 72 10.53 0.15 -0.64
N GLN A 73 11.39 -0.23 0.31
CA GLN A 73 11.30 -1.52 1.04
C GLN A 73 10.00 -1.70 1.85
N ILE A 74 9.35 -0.60 2.23
CA ILE A 74 8.06 -0.59 2.94
C ILE A 74 6.91 -0.06 2.07
N ALA A 75 7.12 0.12 0.77
CA ALA A 75 6.08 0.60 -0.14
C ALA A 75 4.96 -0.44 -0.23
N ARG A 76 3.76 -0.03 0.16
CA ARG A 76 2.55 -0.85 0.13
C ARG A 76 1.35 0.01 -0.30
N TYR A 77 0.34 -0.63 -0.87
CA TYR A 77 -0.95 0.02 -1.05
C TYR A 77 -1.53 0.33 0.34
N SER A 78 -1.70 1.60 0.64
CA SER A 78 -2.20 2.09 1.91
C SER A 78 -2.97 3.38 1.67
N PRO A 79 -4.00 3.67 2.49
CA PRO A 79 -4.56 5.00 2.60
C PRO A 79 -3.45 6.05 2.88
N PRO A 80 -3.68 7.32 2.50
CA PRO A 80 -2.72 8.39 2.68
C PRO A 80 -2.56 8.77 4.15
N VAL A 81 -1.42 8.40 4.74
CA VAL A 81 -1.09 8.64 6.15
C VAL A 81 -0.07 9.77 6.29
N LEU A 82 -0.56 11.01 6.47
CA LEU A 82 0.24 12.25 6.42
C LEU A 82 0.94 12.63 7.74
N ASN A 83 0.71 11.87 8.81
CA ASN A 83 1.26 12.15 10.14
C ASN A 83 2.59 11.44 10.45
N THR A 84 3.00 10.48 9.62
CA THR A 84 4.16 9.60 9.86
C THR A 84 5.51 10.32 9.97
N THR A 85 5.68 11.44 9.28
CA THR A 85 6.96 12.14 9.15
C THR A 85 6.99 13.53 9.79
N THR A 86 5.93 13.94 10.48
CA THR A 86 5.75 15.32 10.99
C THR A 86 5.73 15.40 12.52
N THR A 87 5.95 16.59 13.07
CA THR A 87 5.67 16.90 14.48
C THR A 87 4.22 17.35 14.65
N ARG A 88 3.71 17.32 15.89
CA ARG A 88 2.39 17.86 16.22
C ARG A 88 2.26 19.32 15.78
N ALA A 89 3.21 20.15 16.17
CA ALA A 89 3.22 21.58 15.83
C ALA A 89 3.15 21.83 14.32
N PHE A 90 3.86 21.01 13.53
CA PHE A 90 3.81 21.09 12.08
C PHE A 90 2.43 20.68 11.54
N ARG A 91 1.85 19.60 12.05
CA ARG A 91 0.51 19.13 11.64
C ARG A 91 -0.57 20.17 11.93
N THR A 92 -0.52 20.81 13.09
CA THR A 92 -1.50 21.84 13.47
C THR A 92 -1.59 22.98 12.45
N VAL A 93 -0.48 23.31 11.79
CA VAL A 93 -0.43 24.42 10.82
C VAL A 93 -0.62 23.94 9.37
N TYR A 94 -0.08 22.79 9.00
CA TYR A 94 0.08 22.41 7.60
C TYR A 94 -0.68 21.16 7.15
N LEU A 95 -1.31 20.41 8.06
CA LEU A 95 -1.92 19.11 7.70
C LEU A 95 -2.98 19.23 6.61
N ASP A 96 -3.88 20.21 6.70
CA ASP A 96 -4.92 20.41 5.68
C ASP A 96 -4.35 20.81 4.33
N ARG A 97 -3.30 21.64 4.34
CA ARG A 97 -2.58 22.03 3.12
C ARG A 97 -1.89 20.83 2.49
N LEU A 98 -1.26 19.97 3.29
CA LEU A 98 -0.62 18.74 2.81
C LEU A 98 -1.64 17.78 2.22
N ALA A 99 -2.79 17.59 2.87
CA ALA A 99 -3.85 16.72 2.36
C ALA A 99 -4.40 17.23 1.04
N LYS A 100 -4.63 18.55 0.93
CA LYS A 100 -5.07 19.18 -0.33
C LYS A 100 -4.02 18.99 -1.44
N LEU A 101 -2.75 19.25 -1.16
CA LEU A 101 -1.68 19.07 -2.14
C LEU A 101 -1.60 17.61 -2.60
N TYR A 102 -1.59 16.65 -1.68
CA TYR A 102 -1.57 15.24 -2.00
C TYR A 102 -2.71 14.85 -2.95
N TYR A 103 -3.93 15.32 -2.67
CA TYR A 103 -5.09 15.03 -3.51
C TYR A 103 -4.99 15.70 -4.89
N GLU A 104 -4.51 16.95 -4.98
CA GLU A 104 -4.23 17.63 -6.26
C GLU A 104 -3.19 16.86 -7.09
N PHE A 105 -2.15 16.31 -6.47
CA PHE A 105 -1.16 15.49 -7.18
C PHE A 105 -1.74 14.14 -7.62
N LEU A 106 -2.56 13.50 -6.79
CA LEU A 106 -3.24 12.25 -7.14
C LEU A 106 -4.18 12.44 -8.34
N LEU A 107 -4.94 13.54 -8.36
CA LEU A 107 -5.81 13.94 -9.46
C LEU A 107 -5.04 14.02 -10.78
N ALA A 108 -3.96 14.80 -10.82
CA ALA A 108 -3.17 14.97 -12.03
C ALA A 108 -2.50 13.66 -12.50
N GLU A 109 -2.03 12.84 -11.56
CA GLU A 109 -1.42 11.56 -11.89
C GLU A 109 -2.45 10.59 -12.48
N LEU A 110 -3.68 10.55 -11.95
CA LEU A 110 -4.74 9.69 -12.48
C LEU A 110 -5.32 10.20 -13.80
N GLU A 111 -5.41 11.52 -13.98
CA GLU A 111 -5.79 12.16 -15.25
C GLU A 111 -4.83 11.75 -16.37
N TRP A 112 -3.52 11.64 -16.08
CA TRP A 112 -2.53 11.14 -17.03
C TRP A 112 -2.86 9.74 -17.56
N PHE A 113 -3.42 8.89 -16.69
CA PHE A 113 -3.88 7.54 -17.05
C PHE A 113 -5.32 7.51 -17.60
N GLN A 114 -5.94 8.68 -17.83
CA GLN A 114 -7.33 8.82 -18.26
C GLN A 114 -8.32 8.15 -17.29
N ILE A 115 -8.00 8.19 -16.00
CA ILE A 115 -8.87 7.70 -14.93
C ILE A 115 -9.54 8.91 -14.28
N ASP A 116 -10.87 8.91 -14.28
CA ASP A 116 -11.64 9.90 -13.55
C ASP A 116 -11.57 9.59 -12.04
N VAL A 117 -10.92 10.49 -11.28
CA VAL A 117 -10.80 10.36 -9.82
C VAL A 117 -12.16 10.37 -9.15
N ASP A 118 -13.12 11.13 -9.65
CA ASP A 118 -14.43 11.25 -9.02
C ASP A 118 -15.25 9.95 -9.18
N GLU A 119 -14.86 9.05 -10.09
CA GLU A 119 -15.45 7.71 -10.17
C GLU A 119 -14.78 6.69 -9.22
N VAL A 120 -13.48 6.83 -8.95
CA VAL A 120 -12.71 5.81 -8.21
C VAL A 120 -12.40 6.19 -6.76
N PHE A 121 -12.18 7.48 -6.50
CA PHE A 121 -11.80 7.99 -5.18
C PHE A 121 -12.17 9.49 -5.00
N PRO A 122 -13.47 9.79 -4.83
CA PRO A 122 -13.96 11.16 -4.63
C PRO A 122 -13.30 11.89 -3.45
N GLY A 123 -13.25 13.21 -3.52
CA GLY A 123 -12.53 14.04 -2.54
C GLY A 123 -13.04 13.90 -1.11
N ASP A 124 -14.35 13.72 -0.94
CA ASP A 124 -14.95 13.49 0.38
C ASP A 124 -14.49 12.15 0.97
N HIS A 125 -14.45 11.08 0.16
CA HIS A 125 -13.91 9.78 0.59
C HIS A 125 -12.42 9.85 0.91
N PHE A 126 -11.63 10.63 0.16
CA PHE A 126 -10.23 10.89 0.51
C PHE A 126 -10.13 11.54 1.88
N ARG A 127 -10.91 12.60 2.15
CA ARG A 127 -10.88 13.30 3.43
C ARG A 127 -11.29 12.39 4.58
N ASP A 128 -12.37 11.63 4.41
CA ASP A 128 -12.84 10.66 5.40
C ASP A 128 -11.76 9.61 5.68
N SER A 129 -11.07 9.12 4.65
CA SER A 129 -9.95 8.19 4.83
C SER A 129 -8.78 8.82 5.59
N CYS A 130 -8.45 10.08 5.33
CA CYS A 130 -7.41 10.76 6.09
C CYS A 130 -7.78 10.88 7.57
N GLU A 131 -9.04 11.18 7.90
CA GLU A 131 -9.53 11.27 9.28
C GLU A 131 -9.52 9.90 9.98
N GLU A 132 -10.03 8.86 9.33
CA GLU A 132 -10.09 7.50 9.87
C GLU A 132 -8.69 6.98 10.24
N TYR A 133 -7.69 7.24 9.41
CA TYR A 133 -6.33 6.73 9.59
C TYR A 133 -5.43 7.65 10.43
N LYS A 134 -5.93 8.76 10.99
CA LYS A 134 -5.11 9.63 11.85
C LYS A 134 -4.55 8.90 13.06
N LEU A 135 -5.39 8.18 13.81
CA LEU A 135 -4.94 7.46 15.00
C LEU A 135 -3.94 6.35 14.62
N ALA A 136 -4.30 5.54 13.62
CA ALA A 136 -3.44 4.45 13.14
C ALA A 136 -2.08 4.98 12.70
N GLY A 137 -2.04 6.09 11.95
CA GLY A 137 -0.80 6.71 11.52
C GLY A 137 0.04 7.26 12.67
N LEU A 138 -0.58 7.75 13.75
CA LEU A 138 0.14 8.23 14.92
C LEU A 138 0.75 7.06 15.71
N ILE A 139 0.01 5.97 15.86
CA ILE A 139 0.51 4.73 16.47
C ILE A 139 1.67 4.17 15.63
N ASP A 140 1.50 4.04 14.31
CA ASP A 140 2.56 3.60 13.39
C ASP A 140 3.79 4.51 13.52
N SER A 141 3.60 5.83 13.63
CA SER A 141 4.70 6.79 13.84
C SER A 141 5.49 6.46 15.09
N ILE A 142 4.83 6.18 16.22
CA ILE A 142 5.49 5.84 17.49
C ILE A 142 6.24 4.51 17.33
N LEU A 143 5.58 3.50 16.75
CA LEU A 143 6.14 2.17 16.54
C LEU A 143 7.30 2.14 15.55
N PHE A 144 7.38 3.04 14.59
CA PHE A 144 8.54 3.08 13.68
C PHE A 144 9.62 4.03 14.17
N ARG A 145 9.26 5.22 14.67
CA ARG A 145 10.24 6.26 15.03
C ARG A 145 11.06 5.92 16.24
N HIS A 146 10.54 5.12 17.18
CA HIS A 146 11.37 4.67 18.30
C HIS A 146 12.59 3.86 17.84
N LEU A 147 12.54 3.28 16.64
CA LEU A 147 13.65 2.56 15.99
C LEU A 147 14.43 3.46 15.03
N THR A 148 13.74 4.15 14.12
CA THR A 148 14.41 4.90 13.04
C THR A 148 15.09 6.18 13.51
N LEU A 149 14.74 6.70 14.69
CA LEU A 149 15.42 7.84 15.31
C LEU A 149 16.57 7.44 16.24
N LEU A 150 16.84 6.14 16.42
CA LEU A 150 17.96 5.71 17.28
C LEU A 150 19.28 6.30 16.74
N PRO A 151 20.09 6.94 17.61
CA PRO A 151 21.40 7.44 17.22
C PRO A 151 22.28 6.35 16.61
N VAL A 152 22.88 6.64 15.46
CA VAL A 152 23.70 5.69 14.71
C VAL A 152 24.83 5.11 15.57
N ASP A 153 25.43 5.93 16.43
CA ASP A 153 26.52 5.50 17.33
C ASP A 153 26.05 4.47 18.36
N LEU A 154 24.84 4.63 18.89
CA LEU A 154 24.24 3.66 19.81
C LEU A 154 23.92 2.35 19.09
N VAL A 155 23.35 2.41 17.89
CA VAL A 155 23.08 1.23 17.08
C VAL A 155 24.38 0.53 16.67
N ALA A 156 25.43 1.29 16.35
CA ALA A 156 26.75 0.76 16.01
C ALA A 156 27.40 0.01 17.19
N SER A 157 27.22 0.50 18.42
CA SER A 157 27.70 -0.21 19.62
C SER A 157 27.04 -1.59 19.82
N CYS A 158 25.83 -1.80 19.28
CA CYS A 158 25.18 -3.11 19.24
C CYS A 158 25.70 -4.04 18.13
N LYS A 159 26.34 -3.51 17.08
CA LYS A 159 26.90 -4.31 15.98
C LYS A 159 28.17 -5.08 16.37
N GLU A 160 28.74 -4.80 17.53
CA GLU A 160 29.82 -5.61 18.13
C GLU A 160 29.30 -6.94 18.70
N CYS A 161 27.98 -7.19 18.66
CA CYS A 161 27.42 -8.51 18.95
C CYS A 161 27.92 -9.54 17.92
N PRO A 162 28.39 -10.74 18.35
CA PRO A 162 28.96 -11.76 17.45
C PRO A 162 28.01 -12.33 16.39
N VAL A 163 26.75 -11.92 16.39
CA VAL A 163 25.69 -12.40 15.51
C VAL A 163 25.33 -11.24 14.58
N PRO A 164 25.18 -11.45 13.26
CA PRO A 164 24.70 -10.39 12.37
C PRO A 164 23.41 -9.80 12.96
N VAL A 165 23.39 -8.47 13.08
CA VAL A 165 22.24 -7.73 13.61
C VAL A 165 21.11 -7.84 12.59
N SER A 166 20.37 -8.94 12.65
CA SER A 166 19.08 -9.06 12.00
C SER A 166 18.08 -8.21 12.78
N PHE A 167 17.04 -7.73 12.10
CA PHE A 167 15.96 -6.98 12.74
C PHE A 167 15.36 -7.79 13.91
N GLU A 168 15.25 -9.11 13.77
CA GLU A 168 14.77 -10.00 14.84
C GLU A 168 15.68 -9.97 16.09
N ASN A 169 17.00 -10.03 15.92
CA ASN A 169 17.95 -10.00 17.04
C ASN A 169 17.95 -8.65 17.77
N LEU A 170 17.75 -7.55 17.03
CA LEU A 170 17.61 -6.21 17.61
C LEU A 170 16.37 -6.16 18.53
N MET A 171 15.24 -6.69 18.03
CA MET A 171 13.93 -6.70 18.71
C MET A 171 13.90 -7.56 19.98
N GLU A 172 14.60 -8.68 20.01
CA GLU A 172 14.47 -9.64 21.12
C GLU A 172 15.16 -9.20 22.42
N ASN A 173 16.24 -8.42 22.38
CA ASN A 173 17.04 -8.19 23.61
C ASN A 173 17.65 -6.78 23.79
N SER A 174 17.57 -5.88 22.81
CA SER A 174 18.37 -4.63 22.87
C SER A 174 17.61 -3.33 22.63
N ILE A 175 16.43 -3.36 22.01
CA ILE A 175 15.71 -2.12 21.64
C ILE A 175 15.27 -1.31 22.85
N SER A 176 14.77 -1.95 23.90
CA SER A 176 14.35 -1.25 25.12
C SER A 176 15.53 -0.53 25.76
N ASP A 177 16.67 -1.20 25.89
CA ASP A 177 17.89 -0.62 26.48
C ASP A 177 18.47 0.49 25.60
N LEU A 178 18.46 0.30 24.27
CA LEU A 178 18.86 1.31 23.31
C LEU A 178 17.94 2.52 23.35
N GLY A 179 16.63 2.32 23.44
CA GLY A 179 15.62 3.36 23.55
C GLY A 179 15.79 4.17 24.82
N ILE A 180 16.04 3.52 25.97
CA ILE A 180 16.33 4.21 27.24
C ILE A 180 17.63 5.02 27.13
N LYS A 181 18.71 4.42 26.63
CA LYS A 181 19.98 5.13 26.41
C LYS A 181 19.80 6.32 25.47
N ALA A 182 19.06 6.16 24.38
CA ALA A 182 18.77 7.22 23.42
C ALA A 182 17.92 8.33 24.05
N TRP A 183 16.96 7.99 24.90
CA TRP A 183 16.15 8.95 25.64
C TRP A 183 16.97 9.81 26.60
N ASP A 184 17.93 9.19 27.30
CA ASP A 184 18.77 9.89 28.26
C ASP A 184 19.83 10.76 27.58
N SER A 185 20.44 10.25 26.50
CA SER A 185 21.62 10.86 25.86
C SER A 185 21.32 11.72 24.63
N CYS A 186 20.19 11.52 23.94
CA CYS A 186 19.86 12.23 22.71
C CYS A 186 18.61 13.11 22.88
N GLU A 187 18.83 14.43 22.90
CA GLU A 187 17.75 15.41 23.05
C GLU A 187 16.72 15.33 21.91
N ASN A 188 17.17 15.18 20.66
CA ASN A 188 16.28 15.06 19.51
C ASN A 188 15.39 13.80 19.59
N TYR A 189 15.96 12.66 19.99
CA TYR A 189 15.18 11.43 20.18
C TYR A 189 14.11 11.64 21.24
N ARG A 190 14.51 12.14 22.42
CA ARG A 190 13.59 12.42 23.54
C ARG A 190 12.50 13.41 23.16
N PHE A 191 12.85 14.50 22.49
CA PHE A 191 11.91 15.51 22.02
C PHE A 191 10.87 14.90 21.07
N MET A 192 11.32 14.21 20.01
CA MET A 192 10.42 13.64 19.02
C MET A 192 9.52 12.55 19.60
N MET A 193 10.06 11.67 20.45
CA MET A 193 9.26 10.62 21.08
C MET A 193 8.26 11.19 22.09
N THR A 194 8.63 12.25 22.82
CA THR A 194 7.71 12.97 23.71
C THR A 194 6.60 13.65 22.91
N ASP A 195 6.93 14.36 21.82
CA ASP A 195 5.94 15.02 20.94
C ASP A 195 4.86 14.03 20.46
N LEU A 196 5.27 12.84 20.00
CA LEU A 196 4.34 11.82 19.50
C LEU A 196 3.49 11.20 20.61
N LEU A 197 4.11 10.84 21.74
CA LEU A 197 3.41 10.25 22.87
C LEU A 197 2.42 11.24 23.50
N SER A 198 2.82 12.50 23.65
CA SER A 198 1.95 13.57 24.12
C SER A 198 0.80 13.82 23.14
N ASP A 199 1.06 13.82 21.82
CA ASP A 199 -0.02 14.00 20.83
C ASP A 199 -1.04 12.85 20.89
N LEU A 200 -0.59 11.62 21.10
CA LEU A 200 -1.47 10.46 21.26
C LEU A 200 -2.33 10.59 22.52
N ILE A 201 -1.70 10.92 23.65
CA ILE A 201 -2.37 11.04 24.95
C ILE A 201 -3.39 12.19 24.91
N ASP A 202 -2.98 13.38 24.49
CA ASP A 202 -3.80 14.59 24.50
C ASP A 202 -4.97 14.54 23.51
N THR A 203 -4.86 13.75 22.44
CA THR A 203 -5.87 13.72 21.38
C THR A 203 -6.86 12.56 21.56
N TYR A 204 -6.42 11.43 22.14
CA TYR A 204 -7.19 10.18 22.13
C TYR A 204 -7.41 9.52 23.49
N ILE A 205 -6.72 9.96 24.55
CA ILE A 205 -6.79 9.30 25.87
C ILE A 205 -7.33 10.25 26.94
N LEU A 206 -6.78 11.46 27.05
CA LEU A 206 -7.19 12.50 28.01
C LEU A 206 -8.20 13.46 27.36
#